data_AF-A0A354V975-F1
#
_entry.id   AF-A0A354V975-F1
#
_cell.length_a   1.000
_cell.length_b   1.000
_cell.length_c   1.000
_cell.angle_alpha   90.00
_cell.angle_beta   90.00
_cell.angle_gamma   90.00
#
_symmetry.space_group_name_H-M   'P 1'
#
loop_
_entity.id
_entity.type
_entity.pdbx_description
1 polymer ?
#
loop_
_entity_poly.entity_id
_entity_poly.type
_entity_poly.pdbx_seq_one_letter_code
_entity_poly.pdbx_strand_id
1 'polypeptide(L)'
;MIEHVKVLAALVIGSASFLGSVQRSSATTSAVTAIDILLNPDETVIKAAEAVNARMLRDFPKGFSLDATHRPHITLLQRYVRTADLDNIYTVVDRIFRKEAVTGFKLKATKHYYIPSGEIGLSGIVIETTADLLRLQQELIDAVAAFTVKSGTSAAFITAPGDPEINQGTMHYIEVFVPEHSGTKFLPHVSTGIATRAYLDKMMAEPFESFTFSPIGAAIYHLGDFGTARTELRAFDVK
;
A
#
# COMPACT_ATOMS: atom_id res chain seq x y z
N MET A 1 5.00 75.35 25.82
CA MET A 1 5.93 74.22 25.62
C MET A 1 5.60 73.60 24.28
N ILE A 2 6.58 73.61 23.36
CA ILE A 2 6.64 72.93 22.06
C ILE A 2 5.64 73.49 21.01
N GLU A 3 5.99 74.53 20.23
CA GLU A 3 6.82 74.53 19.00
C GLU A 3 6.25 73.62 17.88
N HIS A 4 5.65 74.21 16.83
CA HIS A 4 6.22 74.42 15.47
C HIS A 4 6.21 73.13 14.62
N VAL A 5 5.88 73.04 13.33
CA VAL A 5 5.82 73.95 12.17
C VAL A 5 5.30 73.05 11.00
N LYS A 6 4.22 73.43 10.31
CA LYS A 6 4.15 73.92 8.90
C LYS A 6 4.12 72.90 7.74
N VAL A 7 3.20 73.22 6.82
CA VAL A 7 3.31 73.19 5.33
C VAL A 7 2.76 71.98 4.56
N LEU A 8 1.54 72.20 4.04
CA LEU A 8 1.12 72.20 2.63
C LEU A 8 1.97 71.43 1.60
N ALA A 9 1.38 70.44 0.93
CA ALA A 9 1.58 70.21 -0.51
C ALA A 9 0.46 69.30 -1.05
N ALA A 10 -0.33 69.83 -1.99
CA ALA A 10 -1.22 69.06 -2.82
C ALA A 10 -0.38 68.28 -3.85
N LEU A 11 -0.62 66.97 -3.99
CA LEU A 11 -0.10 66.18 -5.08
C LEU A 11 -1.24 65.39 -5.72
N VAL A 12 -1.49 65.72 -6.99
CA VAL A 12 -2.37 65.02 -7.91
C VAL A 12 -1.81 63.61 -8.14
N ILE A 13 -2.61 62.57 -7.91
CA ILE A 13 -2.31 61.21 -8.39
C ILE A 13 -3.50 60.75 -9.22
N GLY A 14 -3.28 60.70 -10.53
CA GLY A 14 -4.20 60.12 -11.49
C GLY A 14 -4.28 58.60 -11.31
N SER A 15 -5.51 58.11 -11.34
CA SER A 15 -5.88 56.71 -11.26
C SER A 15 -5.49 55.99 -12.55
N ALA A 16 -4.56 55.05 -12.48
CA ALA A 16 -4.36 54.03 -13.50
C ALA A 16 -4.43 52.65 -12.83
N SER A 17 -5.63 52.08 -12.81
CA SER A 17 -5.88 50.73 -12.33
C SER A 17 -5.35 49.71 -13.34
N PHE A 18 -4.11 49.26 -13.16
CA PHE A 18 -3.64 48.01 -13.78
C PHE A 18 -4.29 46.84 -13.04
N LEU A 19 -5.40 46.33 -13.57
CA LEU A 19 -5.91 45.00 -13.24
C LEU A 19 -4.98 43.96 -13.88
N GLY A 20 -3.84 43.71 -13.24
CA GLY A 20 -3.07 42.50 -13.49
C GLY A 20 -3.87 41.32 -12.95
N SER A 21 -4.42 40.49 -13.85
CA SER A 21 -4.92 39.18 -13.47
C SER A 21 -3.74 38.35 -12.97
N VAL A 22 -3.57 38.28 -11.65
CA VAL A 22 -2.76 37.24 -11.03
C VAL A 22 -3.51 35.94 -11.30
N GLN A 23 -3.15 35.28 -12.39
CA GLN A 23 -3.49 33.89 -12.60
C GLN A 23 -2.81 33.14 -11.48
N ARG A 24 -3.55 32.90 -10.38
CA ARG A 24 -3.17 31.88 -9.41
C ARG A 24 -3.10 30.59 -10.19
N SER A 25 -1.88 30.19 -10.55
CA SER A 25 -1.60 28.80 -10.87
C SER A 25 -1.97 28.02 -9.62
N SER A 26 -3.21 27.52 -9.57
CA SER A 26 -3.49 26.37 -8.73
C SER A 26 -2.58 25.30 -9.29
N ALA A 27 -1.46 25.02 -8.62
CA ALA A 27 -0.75 23.78 -8.84
C ALA A 27 -1.79 22.70 -8.59
N THR A 28 -2.34 22.13 -9.67
CA THR A 28 -3.20 20.95 -9.60
C THR A 28 -2.28 19.90 -9.02
N THR A 29 -2.39 19.66 -7.71
CA THR A 29 -1.70 18.54 -7.08
C THR A 29 -2.12 17.31 -7.86
N SER A 30 -1.17 16.69 -8.58
CA SER A 30 -1.46 15.48 -9.34
C SER A 30 -2.11 14.48 -8.40
N ALA A 31 -3.24 13.90 -8.79
CA ALA A 31 -3.89 12.86 -8.01
C ALA A 31 -2.87 11.75 -7.66
N VAL A 32 -2.99 11.24 -6.44
CA VAL A 32 -2.10 10.20 -5.89
C VAL A 32 -2.93 8.95 -5.65
N THR A 33 -2.38 7.80 -5.99
CA THR A 33 -2.97 6.48 -5.74
C THR A 33 -2.00 5.65 -4.90
N ALA A 34 -2.51 5.04 -3.83
CA ALA A 34 -1.80 4.01 -3.09
C ALA A 34 -1.99 2.67 -3.80
N ILE A 35 -0.90 2.08 -4.28
CA ILE A 35 -0.92 0.82 -5.02
C ILE A 35 -0.20 -0.30 -4.28
N ASP A 36 -0.64 -1.52 -4.51
CA ASP A 36 0.07 -2.75 -4.20
C ASP A 36 0.37 -3.51 -5.50
N ILE A 37 1.65 -3.83 -5.72
CA ILE A 37 2.11 -4.76 -6.74
C ILE A 37 2.32 -6.10 -6.05
N LEU A 38 1.54 -7.11 -6.45
CA LEU A 38 1.40 -8.35 -5.69
C LEU A 38 1.39 -9.62 -6.56
N LEU A 39 1.64 -10.76 -5.93
CA LEU A 39 1.41 -12.09 -6.47
C LEU A 39 0.09 -12.66 -5.94
N ASN A 40 -0.66 -13.32 -6.82
CA ASN A 40 -1.85 -14.09 -6.48
C ASN A 40 -1.41 -15.51 -6.09
N PRO A 41 -1.62 -15.94 -4.84
CA PRO A 41 -1.23 -17.28 -4.43
C PRO A 41 -2.24 -18.32 -4.94
N ASP A 42 -1.85 -19.60 -4.93
CA ASP A 42 -2.75 -20.69 -5.30
C ASP A 42 -3.84 -20.97 -4.24
N GLU A 43 -4.75 -21.89 -4.59
CA GLU A 43 -5.89 -22.28 -3.75
C GLU A 43 -5.45 -22.84 -2.38
N THR A 44 -4.26 -23.42 -2.26
CA THR A 44 -3.75 -23.97 -1.00
C THR A 44 -3.56 -22.86 0.02
N VAL A 45 -2.90 -21.78 -0.39
CA VAL A 45 -2.66 -20.61 0.46
C VAL A 45 -3.96 -19.86 0.72
N ILE A 46 -4.83 -19.72 -0.29
CA ILE A 46 -6.14 -19.05 -0.13
C ILE A 46 -6.94 -19.74 0.98
N LYS A 47 -7.10 -21.07 0.91
CA LYS A 47 -7.82 -21.85 1.93
C LYS A 47 -7.19 -21.72 3.31
N ALA A 48 -5.85 -21.75 3.39
CA ALA A 48 -5.14 -21.58 4.65
C ALA A 48 -5.39 -20.19 5.26
N ALA A 49 -5.32 -19.13 4.45
CA ALA A 49 -5.57 -17.76 4.89
C ALA A 49 -7.03 -17.55 5.32
N GLU A 50 -8.00 -18.07 4.57
CA GLU A 50 -9.43 -17.99 4.90
C GLU A 50 -9.78 -18.75 6.18
N ALA A 51 -9.20 -19.94 6.39
CA ALA A 51 -9.42 -20.70 7.62
C ALA A 51 -8.91 -19.93 8.86
N VAL A 52 -7.77 -19.25 8.72
CA VAL A 52 -7.23 -18.37 9.77
C VAL A 52 -8.11 -17.13 9.95
N ASN A 53 -8.52 -16.48 8.88
CA ASN A 53 -9.40 -15.31 8.91
C ASN A 53 -10.72 -15.61 9.64
N ALA A 54 -11.34 -16.76 9.35
CA ALA A 54 -12.56 -17.19 10.01
C ALA A 54 -12.38 -17.37 11.54
N ARG A 55 -11.20 -17.80 12.00
CA ARG A 55 -10.87 -17.86 13.43
C ARG A 55 -10.75 -16.46 14.02
N MET A 56 -10.09 -15.55 13.32
CA MET A 56 -9.87 -14.16 13.75
C MET A 56 -11.17 -13.39 13.84
N LEU A 57 -12.09 -13.53 12.88
CA LEU A 57 -13.40 -12.87 12.91
C LEU A 57 -14.29 -13.35 14.07
N ARG A 58 -14.07 -14.57 14.61
CA ARG A 58 -14.75 -15.01 15.84
C ARG A 58 -14.22 -14.32 17.09
N ASP A 59 -12.92 -14.00 17.11
CA ASP A 59 -12.28 -13.28 18.21
C ASP A 59 -12.54 -11.77 18.13
N PHE A 60 -12.41 -11.20 16.93
CA PHE A 60 -12.55 -9.78 16.66
C PHE A 60 -13.46 -9.55 15.43
N PRO A 61 -14.80 -9.52 15.61
CA PRO A 61 -15.76 -9.37 14.51
C PRO A 61 -15.67 -8.06 13.73
N LYS A 62 -14.94 -7.06 14.25
CA LYS A 62 -14.67 -5.78 13.59
C LYS A 62 -13.48 -5.83 12.62
N GLY A 63 -12.77 -6.96 12.52
CA GLY A 63 -11.71 -7.16 11.54
C GLY A 63 -12.24 -7.22 10.10
N PHE A 64 -11.33 -7.30 9.13
CA PHE A 64 -11.72 -7.49 7.73
C PHE A 64 -11.92 -8.98 7.41
N SER A 65 -12.84 -9.25 6.48
CA SER A 65 -12.99 -10.56 5.85
C SER A 65 -12.04 -10.68 4.66
N LEU A 66 -11.56 -11.90 4.39
CA LEU A 66 -10.91 -12.21 3.11
C LEU A 66 -12.01 -12.56 2.10
N ASP A 67 -12.27 -11.65 1.17
CA ASP A 67 -13.35 -11.75 0.19
C ASP A 67 -12.96 -11.07 -1.14
N ALA A 68 -13.94 -10.81 -2.01
CA ALA A 68 -13.69 -10.17 -3.30
C ALA A 68 -13.03 -8.78 -3.20
N THR A 69 -13.19 -8.09 -2.07
CA THR A 69 -12.64 -6.76 -1.76
C THR A 69 -11.40 -6.83 -0.86
N HIS A 70 -10.96 -8.02 -0.47
CA HIS A 70 -9.65 -8.24 0.14
C HIS A 70 -9.22 -9.68 -0.09
N ARG A 71 -8.65 -9.93 -1.26
CA ARG A 71 -8.17 -11.27 -1.60
C ARG A 71 -6.85 -11.56 -0.87
N PRO A 72 -6.61 -12.81 -0.42
CA PRO A 72 -5.28 -13.22 0.03
C PRO A 72 -4.26 -12.98 -1.09
N HIS A 73 -3.17 -12.28 -0.77
CA HIS A 73 -2.15 -11.89 -1.74
C HIS A 73 -0.78 -11.82 -1.08
N ILE A 74 0.27 -11.76 -1.90
CA ILE A 74 1.66 -11.60 -1.47
C ILE A 74 2.17 -10.28 -2.03
N THR A 75 2.26 -9.28 -1.17
CA THR A 75 2.80 -7.96 -1.52
C THR A 75 4.27 -8.06 -1.91
N LEU A 76 4.61 -7.51 -3.08
CA LEU A 76 6.00 -7.33 -3.51
C LEU A 76 6.46 -5.89 -3.28
N LEU A 77 5.58 -4.93 -3.58
CA LEU A 77 5.88 -3.50 -3.48
C LEU A 77 4.59 -2.68 -3.28
N GLN A 78 4.51 -1.93 -2.18
CA GLN A 78 3.49 -0.89 -2.00
C GLN A 78 4.10 0.50 -2.13
N ARG A 79 3.42 1.39 -2.87
CA ARG A 79 3.88 2.78 -3.08
C ARG A 79 2.71 3.75 -3.23
N TYR A 80 2.96 5.01 -2.89
CA TYR A 80 2.20 6.13 -3.44
C TYR A 80 2.76 6.49 -4.81
N VAL A 81 1.88 6.55 -5.80
CA VAL A 81 2.22 6.91 -7.19
C VAL A 81 1.31 8.00 -7.70
N ARG A 82 1.78 8.76 -8.69
CA ARG A 82 0.90 9.69 -9.40
C ARG A 82 -0.12 8.89 -10.20
N THR A 83 -1.40 9.17 -10.04
CA THR A 83 -2.48 8.45 -10.73
C THR A 83 -2.33 8.54 -12.26
N ALA A 84 -1.83 9.67 -12.76
CA ALA A 84 -1.58 9.86 -14.19
C ALA A 84 -0.50 8.94 -14.77
N ASP A 85 0.33 8.31 -13.94
CA ASP A 85 1.41 7.41 -14.36
C ASP A 85 1.04 5.93 -14.30
N LEU A 86 -0.21 5.58 -13.96
CA LEU A 86 -0.64 4.18 -13.79
C LEU A 86 -0.41 3.31 -15.05
N ASP A 87 -0.73 3.81 -16.24
CA ASP A 87 -0.52 3.05 -17.49
C ASP A 87 0.97 2.78 -17.76
N ASN A 88 1.85 3.72 -17.39
CA ASN A 88 3.30 3.54 -17.48
C ASN A 88 3.77 2.47 -16.48
N ILE A 89 3.24 2.51 -15.25
CA ILE A 89 3.53 1.50 -14.21
C ILE A 89 3.09 0.12 -14.68
N TYR A 90 1.87 -0.03 -15.23
CA TYR A 90 1.38 -1.30 -15.75
C TYR A 90 2.32 -1.88 -16.81
N THR A 91 2.80 -1.02 -17.71
CA THR A 91 3.70 -1.44 -18.80
C THR A 91 5.04 -1.95 -18.27
N VAL A 92 5.67 -1.23 -17.32
CA VAL A 92 6.97 -1.66 -16.79
C VAL A 92 6.86 -2.89 -15.90
N VAL A 93 5.77 -3.02 -15.13
CA VAL A 93 5.51 -4.17 -14.25
C VAL A 93 5.19 -5.43 -15.05
N ASP A 94 4.38 -5.35 -16.13
CA ASP A 94 4.10 -6.49 -17.01
C ASP A 94 5.39 -7.10 -17.58
N ARG A 95 6.31 -6.24 -18.05
CA ARG A 95 7.61 -6.67 -18.58
C ARG A 95 8.44 -7.41 -17.53
N ILE A 96 8.45 -6.93 -16.28
CA ILE A 96 9.21 -7.56 -15.19
C ILE A 96 8.59 -8.91 -14.82
N PHE A 97 7.26 -8.99 -14.67
CA PHE A 97 6.61 -10.25 -14.34
C PHE A 97 6.79 -11.32 -15.41
N ARG A 98 6.73 -10.96 -16.70
CA ARG A 98 7.03 -11.88 -17.80
C ARG A 98 8.49 -12.33 -17.78
N LYS A 99 9.43 -11.42 -17.53
CA LYS A 99 10.87 -11.72 -17.46
C LYS A 99 11.18 -12.69 -16.32
N GLU A 100 10.62 -12.47 -15.14
CA GLU A 100 10.87 -13.27 -13.95
C GLU A 100 10.07 -14.59 -13.91
N ALA A 101 9.12 -14.79 -14.84
CA ALA A 101 8.30 -16.00 -14.93
C ALA A 101 7.68 -16.40 -13.58
N VAL A 102 7.00 -15.44 -12.93
CA VAL A 102 6.59 -15.52 -11.51
C VAL A 102 5.70 -16.72 -11.14
N THR A 103 4.99 -17.30 -12.11
CA THR A 103 4.18 -18.53 -11.92
C THR A 103 5.02 -19.80 -11.83
N GLY A 104 6.28 -19.74 -12.24
CA GLY A 104 7.26 -20.82 -12.09
C GLY A 104 7.90 -20.89 -10.70
N PHE A 105 7.64 -19.91 -9.82
CA PHE A 105 8.21 -19.91 -8.48
C PHE A 105 7.62 -21.04 -7.63
N LYS A 106 8.49 -21.69 -6.84
CA LYS A 106 8.10 -22.63 -5.79
C LYS A 106 8.42 -22.02 -4.44
N LEU A 107 7.38 -21.51 -3.79
CA LEU A 107 7.48 -20.80 -2.52
C LEU A 107 7.08 -21.70 -1.35
N LYS A 108 7.44 -21.30 -0.14
CA LYS A 108 7.14 -22.05 1.08
C LYS A 108 6.56 -21.14 2.15
N ALA A 109 5.39 -21.49 2.66
CA ALA A 109 4.83 -20.90 3.87
C ALA A 109 5.49 -21.56 5.09
N THR A 110 5.91 -20.76 6.08
CA THR A 110 6.81 -21.25 7.16
C THR A 110 6.27 -21.07 8.57
N LYS A 111 5.49 -20.02 8.85
CA LYS A 111 4.95 -19.75 10.19
C LYS A 111 3.84 -18.70 10.13
N HIS A 112 3.05 -18.63 11.20
CA HIS A 112 2.30 -17.43 11.51
C HIS A 112 3.19 -16.36 12.12
N TYR A 113 2.78 -15.10 11.94
CA TYR A 113 3.28 -13.96 12.69
C TYR A 113 2.16 -12.93 12.86
N TYR A 114 2.43 -11.90 13.65
CA TYR A 114 1.58 -10.71 13.66
C TYR A 114 2.38 -9.43 13.93
N ILE A 115 1.85 -8.32 13.45
CA ILE A 115 2.32 -6.95 13.71
C ILE A 115 1.38 -6.35 14.77
N PRO A 116 1.89 -5.99 15.97
CA PRO A 116 1.05 -5.41 17.01
C PRO A 116 0.59 -3.99 16.66
N SER A 117 -0.66 -3.66 17.01
CA SER A 117 -1.21 -2.31 16.93
C SER A 117 -2.16 -2.07 18.10
N GLY A 118 -1.65 -1.44 19.16
CA GLY A 118 -2.40 -1.26 20.41
C GLY A 118 -2.80 -2.60 21.05
N GLU A 119 -4.11 -2.83 21.18
CA GLU A 119 -4.71 -4.06 21.76
C GLU A 119 -4.98 -5.15 20.72
N ILE A 120 -4.87 -4.83 19.43
CA ILE A 120 -5.06 -5.75 18.30
C ILE A 120 -3.73 -6.04 17.60
N GLY A 121 -3.75 -6.93 16.62
CA GLY A 121 -2.63 -7.13 15.70
C GLY A 121 -3.10 -7.57 14.31
N LEU A 122 -2.33 -7.18 13.29
CA LEU A 122 -2.48 -7.70 11.93
C LEU A 122 -1.67 -8.99 11.81
N SER A 123 -2.33 -10.09 11.56
CA SER A 123 -1.69 -11.39 11.42
C SER A 123 -1.46 -11.75 9.96
N GLY A 124 -0.43 -12.57 9.72
CA GLY A 124 -0.20 -13.16 8.41
C GLY A 124 0.53 -14.51 8.49
N ILE A 125 0.64 -15.13 7.32
CA ILE A 125 1.44 -16.34 7.07
C ILE A 125 2.72 -15.91 6.37
N VAL A 126 3.88 -16.16 6.99
CA VAL A 126 5.20 -15.81 6.45
C VAL A 126 5.58 -16.77 5.33
N ILE A 127 6.07 -16.20 4.24
CA ILE A 127 6.67 -16.90 3.13
C ILE A 127 8.18 -16.83 3.28
N GLU A 128 8.87 -17.95 3.03
CA GLU A 128 10.32 -17.97 2.99
C GLU A 128 10.85 -17.03 1.90
N THR A 129 11.67 -16.06 2.30
CA THR A 129 12.30 -15.12 1.36
C THR A 129 13.31 -15.86 0.49
N THR A 130 13.12 -15.85 -0.83
CA THR A 130 14.03 -16.46 -1.80
C THR A 130 14.84 -15.38 -2.54
N ALA A 131 15.96 -15.79 -3.15
CA ALA A 131 16.75 -14.90 -4.00
C ALA A 131 15.94 -14.36 -5.19
N ASP A 132 15.03 -15.17 -5.75
CA ASP A 132 14.16 -14.75 -6.85
C ASP A 132 13.13 -13.70 -6.39
N LEU A 133 12.55 -13.86 -5.19
CA LEU A 133 11.66 -12.84 -4.62
C LEU A 133 12.38 -11.51 -4.35
N LEU A 134 13.63 -11.57 -3.86
CA LEU A 134 14.44 -10.37 -3.63
C LEU A 134 14.81 -9.67 -4.95
N ARG A 135 15.20 -10.44 -5.97
CA ARG A 135 15.48 -9.90 -7.31
C ARG A 135 14.23 -9.26 -7.90
N LEU A 136 13.10 -9.95 -7.88
CA LEU A 136 11.82 -9.45 -8.37
C LEU A 136 11.43 -8.15 -7.67
N GLN A 137 11.50 -8.10 -6.33
CA GLN A 137 11.18 -6.89 -5.58
C GLN A 137 12.10 -5.73 -5.98
N GLN A 138 13.40 -5.96 -6.09
CA GLN A 138 14.36 -4.91 -6.47
C GLN A 138 14.07 -4.35 -7.86
N GLU A 139 13.80 -5.22 -8.85
CA GLU A 139 13.46 -4.77 -10.21
C GLU A 139 12.18 -3.93 -10.25
N LEU A 140 11.17 -4.30 -9.46
CA LEU A 140 9.95 -3.51 -9.32
C LEU A 140 10.21 -2.15 -8.65
N ILE A 141 11.03 -2.12 -7.59
CA ILE A 141 11.41 -0.88 -6.90
C ILE A 141 12.08 0.09 -7.87
N ASP A 142 13.07 -0.39 -8.63
CA ASP A 142 13.84 0.42 -9.55
C ASP A 142 12.98 0.94 -10.70
N ALA A 143 12.14 0.08 -11.29
CA ALA A 143 11.29 0.45 -12.42
C ALA A 143 10.16 1.42 -12.05
N VAL A 144 9.64 1.34 -10.82
CA VAL A 144 8.51 2.18 -10.38
C VAL A 144 8.98 3.50 -9.74
N ALA A 145 10.26 3.61 -9.36
CA ALA A 145 10.83 4.75 -8.63
C ALA A 145 10.45 6.11 -9.24
N ALA A 146 10.56 6.26 -10.56
CA ALA A 146 10.28 7.52 -11.25
C ALA A 146 8.82 7.98 -11.12
N PHE A 147 7.87 7.06 -10.90
CA PHE A 147 6.42 7.34 -10.83
C PHE A 147 5.92 7.67 -9.42
N THR A 148 6.80 7.54 -8.43
CA THR A 148 6.43 7.57 -7.01
C THR A 148 6.40 8.98 -6.43
N VAL A 149 5.59 9.15 -5.39
CA VAL A 149 5.58 10.33 -4.53
C VAL A 149 5.91 9.91 -3.09
N LYS A 150 6.41 10.85 -2.29
CA LYS A 150 6.91 10.55 -0.95
C LYS A 150 5.80 10.17 0.04
N SER A 151 4.63 10.80 -0.08
CA SER A 151 3.52 10.65 0.85
C SER A 151 2.18 10.70 0.13
N GLY A 152 1.14 10.24 0.82
CA GLY A 152 -0.25 10.32 0.41
C GLY A 152 -1.15 10.69 1.59
N THR A 153 -2.40 11.05 1.29
CA THR A 153 -3.46 11.20 2.31
C THR A 153 -4.42 10.02 2.20
N SER A 154 -5.41 9.94 3.09
CA SER A 154 -6.48 8.93 2.98
C SER A 154 -7.21 8.96 1.64
N ALA A 155 -7.20 10.10 0.92
CA ALA A 155 -7.76 10.20 -0.44
C ALA A 155 -7.03 9.35 -1.49
N ALA A 156 -5.82 8.88 -1.19
CA ALA A 156 -5.07 7.98 -2.07
C ALA A 156 -5.55 6.52 -2.02
N PHE A 157 -6.50 6.18 -1.14
CA PHE A 157 -6.96 4.82 -0.86
C PHE A 157 -8.43 4.62 -1.24
N ILE A 158 -8.85 3.36 -1.32
CA ILE A 158 -10.26 2.97 -1.37
C ILE A 158 -10.77 2.76 0.06
N THR A 159 -11.78 3.52 0.44
CA THR A 159 -12.57 3.28 1.65
C THR A 159 -13.87 2.58 1.31
N ALA A 160 -14.46 1.88 2.27
CA ALA A 160 -15.77 1.25 2.14
C ALA A 160 -16.71 1.78 3.24
N PRO A 161 -18.05 1.71 3.08
CA PRO A 161 -18.97 2.12 4.13
C PRO A 161 -18.74 1.43 5.49
N GLY A 162 -18.27 0.17 5.48
CA GLY A 162 -17.89 -0.57 6.69
C GLY A 162 -16.45 -0.36 7.17
N ASP A 163 -15.63 0.32 6.37
CA ASP A 163 -14.22 0.62 6.63
C ASP A 163 -13.88 2.03 6.09
N PRO A 164 -14.45 3.10 6.70
CA PRO A 164 -14.45 4.43 6.11
C PRO A 164 -13.15 5.21 6.37
N GLU A 165 -12.27 4.70 7.24
CA GLU A 165 -11.05 5.37 7.66
C GLU A 165 -9.82 4.59 7.18
N ILE A 166 -8.74 5.32 6.90
CA ILE A 166 -7.42 4.71 6.68
C ILE A 166 -6.58 5.03 7.91
N ASN A 167 -6.11 4.00 8.60
CA ASN A 167 -5.33 4.22 9.81
C ASN A 167 -3.95 4.79 9.48
N GLN A 168 -3.40 5.57 10.41
CA GLN A 168 -2.10 6.24 10.23
C GLN A 168 -0.95 5.23 10.04
N GLY A 169 -1.06 4.04 10.63
CA GLY A 169 -0.09 2.97 10.46
C GLY A 169 -0.02 2.48 9.02
N THR A 170 -1.17 2.25 8.37
CA THR A 170 -1.25 1.89 6.94
C THR A 170 -0.62 2.96 6.08
N MET A 171 -0.97 4.23 6.32
CA MET A 171 -0.43 5.32 5.51
C MET A 171 1.09 5.42 5.64
N HIS A 172 1.60 5.37 6.87
CA HIS A 172 3.03 5.40 7.16
C HIS A 172 3.77 4.20 6.57
N TYR A 173 3.20 2.99 6.68
CA TYR A 173 3.78 1.75 6.14
C TYR A 173 4.10 1.88 4.65
N ILE A 174 3.23 2.52 3.86
CA ILE A 174 3.45 2.75 2.42
C ILE A 174 4.54 3.80 2.18
N GLU A 175 4.62 4.86 3.00
CA GLU A 175 5.68 5.88 2.90
C GLU A 175 7.06 5.26 3.10
N VAL A 176 7.18 4.33 4.04
CA VAL A 176 8.45 3.72 4.45
C VAL A 176 8.68 2.33 3.85
N PHE A 177 7.81 1.85 2.95
CA PHE A 177 7.88 0.49 2.43
C PHE A 177 9.25 0.14 1.87
N VAL A 178 9.81 0.98 1.00
CA VAL A 178 11.14 0.75 0.42
C VAL A 178 12.24 0.78 1.50
N PRO A 179 12.42 1.85 2.30
CA PRO A 179 13.51 1.88 3.28
C PRO A 179 13.38 0.87 4.44
N GLU A 180 12.17 0.38 4.76
CA GLU A 180 11.91 -0.44 5.95
C GLU A 180 11.39 -1.85 5.70
N HIS A 181 10.84 -2.15 4.51
CA HIS A 181 10.19 -3.42 4.19
C HIS A 181 10.69 -4.07 2.89
N SER A 182 11.89 -3.70 2.45
CA SER A 182 12.55 -4.27 1.26
C SER A 182 13.92 -4.89 1.54
N GLY A 183 14.45 -5.63 0.57
CA GLY A 183 15.80 -6.18 0.61
C GLY A 183 15.99 -7.11 1.82
N THR A 184 17.01 -6.86 2.64
CA THR A 184 17.26 -7.66 3.85
C THR A 184 16.17 -7.55 4.92
N LYS A 185 15.28 -6.55 4.82
CA LYS A 185 14.11 -6.37 5.68
C LYS A 185 12.83 -6.92 5.07
N PHE A 186 12.90 -7.50 3.86
CA PHE A 186 11.72 -8.02 3.19
C PHE A 186 11.18 -9.28 3.88
N LEU A 187 9.93 -9.18 4.32
CA LEU A 187 9.19 -10.28 4.93
C LEU A 187 7.92 -10.53 4.10
N PRO A 188 8.01 -11.32 3.01
CA PRO A 188 6.85 -11.66 2.20
C PRO A 188 5.88 -12.48 3.05
N HIS A 189 4.60 -12.14 2.95
CA HIS A 189 3.56 -12.78 3.74
C HIS A 189 2.21 -12.68 3.04
N VAL A 190 1.25 -13.46 3.54
CA VAL A 190 -0.18 -13.31 3.23
C VAL A 190 -0.88 -12.85 4.50
N SER A 191 -1.46 -11.65 4.47
CA SER A 191 -2.28 -11.13 5.57
C SER A 191 -3.53 -11.98 5.76
N THR A 192 -3.81 -12.38 7.00
CA THR A 192 -4.92 -13.29 7.32
C THR A 192 -6.03 -12.63 8.12
N GLY A 193 -5.82 -11.48 8.75
CA GLY A 193 -6.87 -10.80 9.51
C GLY A 193 -6.37 -10.01 10.71
N ILE A 194 -7.34 -9.43 11.42
CA ILE A 194 -7.14 -8.71 12.68
C ILE A 194 -7.74 -9.53 13.82
N ALA A 195 -7.00 -9.68 14.92
CA ALA A 195 -7.50 -10.26 16.16
C ALA A 195 -6.92 -9.54 17.39
N THR A 196 -7.44 -9.84 18.57
CA THR A 196 -6.87 -9.35 19.83
C THR A 196 -5.47 -9.92 20.04
N ARG A 197 -4.58 -9.15 20.67
CA ARG A 197 -3.21 -9.64 20.95
C ARG A 197 -3.21 -10.88 21.83
N ALA A 198 -4.10 -10.96 22.81
CA ALA A 198 -4.24 -12.13 23.68
C ALA A 198 -4.59 -13.41 22.90
N TYR A 199 -5.40 -13.30 21.83
CA TYR A 199 -5.68 -14.41 20.93
C TYR A 199 -4.46 -14.75 20.06
N LEU A 200 -3.84 -13.72 19.46
CA LEU A 200 -2.69 -13.89 18.58
C LEU A 200 -1.50 -14.53 19.30
N ASP A 201 -1.21 -14.14 20.54
CA ASP A 201 -0.13 -14.74 21.34
C ASP A 201 -0.34 -16.25 21.56
N LYS A 202 -1.59 -16.69 21.77
CA LYS A 202 -1.92 -18.11 21.86
C LYS A 202 -1.78 -18.81 20.51
N MET A 203 -2.25 -18.17 19.45
CA MET A 203 -2.16 -18.70 18.08
C MET A 203 -0.70 -18.87 17.64
N MET A 204 0.22 -17.97 18.04
CA MET A 204 1.65 -18.09 17.71
C MET A 204 2.34 -19.26 18.42
N ALA A 205 1.75 -19.80 19.49
CA ALA A 205 2.25 -20.99 20.18
C ALA A 205 1.74 -22.30 19.54
N GLU A 206 0.77 -22.23 18.62
CA GLU A 206 0.29 -23.40 17.88
C GLU A 206 1.34 -23.86 16.85
N PRO A 207 1.46 -25.18 16.62
CA PRO A 207 2.35 -25.67 15.57
C PRO A 207 1.88 -25.18 14.19
N PHE A 208 2.83 -24.77 13.35
CA PHE A 208 2.58 -24.44 11.96
C PHE A 208 3.15 -25.52 11.05
N GLU A 209 2.29 -26.18 10.29
CA GLU A 209 2.72 -27.11 9.25
C GLU A 209 3.15 -26.32 8.01
N SER A 210 4.44 -26.37 7.69
CA SER A 210 4.96 -25.71 6.48
C SER A 210 4.46 -26.41 5.23
N PHE A 211 4.08 -25.64 4.21
CA PHE A 211 3.65 -26.16 2.92
C PHE A 211 4.23 -25.34 1.77
N THR A 212 4.38 -25.98 0.61
CA THR A 212 4.84 -25.33 -0.61
C THR A 212 3.67 -24.99 -1.52
N PHE A 213 3.82 -23.92 -2.28
CA PHE A 213 2.80 -23.44 -3.20
C PHE A 213 3.47 -22.69 -4.37
N SER A 214 2.69 -22.38 -5.40
CA SER A 214 3.15 -21.54 -6.50
C SER A 214 2.19 -20.37 -6.72
N PRO A 215 2.69 -19.16 -7.05
CA PRO A 215 1.83 -18.09 -7.53
C PRO A 215 1.10 -18.51 -8.81
N ILE A 216 -0.18 -18.15 -8.92
CA ILE A 216 -1.01 -18.44 -10.11
C ILE A 216 -1.23 -17.20 -10.99
N GLY A 217 -0.77 -16.05 -10.53
CA GLY A 217 -0.91 -14.78 -11.23
C GLY A 217 -0.22 -13.65 -10.49
N ALA A 218 -0.32 -12.46 -11.07
CA ALA A 218 0.16 -11.23 -10.47
C ALA A 218 -0.76 -10.07 -10.88
N ALA A 219 -0.79 -9.02 -10.07
CA ALA A 219 -1.66 -7.89 -10.30
C ALA A 219 -1.15 -6.62 -9.63
N ILE A 220 -1.76 -5.49 -10.00
CA ILE A 220 -1.74 -4.24 -9.25
C ILE A 220 -3.12 -3.96 -8.70
N TYR A 221 -3.20 -3.61 -7.43
CA TYR A 221 -4.42 -3.24 -6.73
C TYR A 221 -4.32 -1.83 -6.16
N HIS A 222 -5.47 -1.15 -6.10
CA HIS A 222 -5.66 0.05 -5.30
C HIS A 222 -5.90 -0.38 -3.86
N LEU A 223 -5.08 0.14 -2.96
CA LEU A 223 -5.09 -0.20 -1.55
C LEU A 223 -6.26 0.41 -0.78
N GLY A 224 -6.76 -0.32 0.21
CA GLY A 224 -7.54 0.22 1.34
C GLY A 224 -6.77 0.12 2.65
N ASP A 225 -7.50 0.17 3.77
CA ASP A 225 -6.87 0.08 5.10
C ASP A 225 -6.21 -1.29 5.33
N PHE A 226 -5.25 -1.37 6.25
CA PHE A 226 -4.49 -2.58 6.59
C PHE A 226 -3.80 -3.28 5.40
N GLY A 227 -3.50 -2.54 4.33
CA GLY A 227 -2.90 -3.12 3.11
C GLY A 227 -3.88 -3.96 2.29
N THR A 228 -5.19 -3.78 2.48
CA THR A 228 -6.22 -4.52 1.74
C THR A 228 -6.12 -4.26 0.23
N ALA A 229 -6.05 -5.32 -0.57
CA ALA A 229 -6.15 -5.26 -2.02
C ALA A 229 -7.61 -5.05 -2.44
N ARG A 230 -8.10 -3.79 -2.39
CA ARG A 230 -9.52 -3.44 -2.51
C ARG A 230 -10.07 -3.51 -3.92
N THR A 231 -9.38 -2.86 -4.86
CA THR A 231 -9.84 -2.78 -6.26
C THR A 231 -8.71 -3.20 -7.17
N GLU A 232 -8.95 -4.21 -8.01
CA GLU A 232 -8.00 -4.59 -9.04
C GLU A 232 -7.86 -3.45 -10.05
N LEU A 233 -6.63 -2.97 -10.22
CA LEU A 233 -6.30 -1.96 -11.22
C LEU A 233 -5.83 -2.63 -12.52
N ARG A 234 -5.03 -3.69 -12.39
CA ARG A 234 -4.53 -4.46 -13.53
C ARG A 234 -4.15 -5.87 -13.12
N ALA A 235 -4.76 -6.88 -13.73
CA ALA A 235 -4.22 -8.24 -13.77
C ALA A 235 -3.21 -8.40 -14.92
N PHE A 236 -2.20 -9.24 -14.72
CA PHE A 236 -1.19 -9.57 -15.73
C PHE A 236 -1.31 -11.01 -16.21
N ASP A 237 -1.12 -11.21 -17.51
CA ASP A 237 -1.03 -12.54 -18.10
C ASP A 237 0.42 -13.04 -17.98
N VAL A 238 0.65 -13.82 -16.93
CA VAL A 238 1.97 -14.31 -16.49
C VAL A 238 2.08 -15.84 -16.57
N LYS A 239 1.21 -16.45 -17.37
CA LYS A 239 1.24 -17.88 -17.67
C LYS A 239 2.24 -18.23 -18.76
#